data_AF-A0A821YKZ0-F1
#
_entry.id   AF-A0A821YKZ0-F1
#
_cell.length_a   1.000
_cell.length_b   1.000
_cell.length_c   1.000
_cell.angle_alpha   90.00
_cell.angle_beta   90.00
_cell.angle_gamma   90.00
#
_symmetry.space_group_name_H-M   'P 1'
#
loop_
_entity.id
_entity.type
_entity.pdbx_description
1 polymer ?
#
loop_
_entity_poly.entity_id
_entity_poly.type
_entity_poly.pdbx_seq_one_letter_code
_entity_poly.pdbx_strand_id
1 'polypeptide(L)'
;MIFFSELSIVINYSKIFNLPFWFAMTIAGLLGFSMGYVTGYQIQMTSPLIHNVSGTEKSYVQTLLAVIVYSETKTTLWLISNLFVLGGSGLFKHVRATEMKQNHNANKNSDNNSTTSLPK
;
A
#
# COMPACT_ATOMS: atom_id res chain seq x y z
N MET A 1 1.86 18.70 29.90
CA MET A 1 2.22 20.09 29.49
C MET A 1 2.04 20.22 27.97
N ILE A 2 0.81 20.02 27.48
CA ILE A 2 0.50 19.95 26.04
C ILE A 2 -0.71 20.84 25.70
N PHE A 3 -1.64 20.99 26.64
CA PHE A 3 -2.93 21.65 26.38
C PHE A 3 -2.92 23.18 26.26
N PHE A 4 -2.00 23.91 26.89
CA PHE A 4 -2.06 25.39 26.89
C PHE A 4 -1.08 26.07 25.93
N SER A 5 0.11 25.50 25.73
CA SER A 5 1.13 26.10 24.85
C SER A 5 0.80 25.88 23.37
N GLU A 6 0.50 24.64 22.98
CA GLU A 6 0.22 24.30 21.58
C GLU A 6 -1.12 24.84 21.09
N LEU A 7 -2.13 24.90 21.98
CA LEU A 7 -3.46 25.43 21.64
C LEU A 7 -3.42 26.94 21.37
N SER A 8 -2.58 27.68 22.10
CA SER A 8 -2.34 29.09 21.84
C SER A 8 -1.63 29.31 20.49
N ILE A 9 -0.69 28.43 20.13
CA ILE A 9 0.02 28.46 18.83
C ILE A 9 -0.93 28.16 17.65
N VAL A 10 -1.81 27.18 17.80
CA VAL A 10 -2.79 26.82 16.77
C VAL A 10 -3.82 27.94 16.58
N ILE A 11 -4.33 28.54 17.67
CA ILE A 11 -5.28 29.66 17.58
C ILE A 11 -4.63 30.92 16.99
N ASN A 12 -3.35 31.17 17.28
CA ASN A 12 -2.61 32.29 16.69
C ASN A 12 -2.16 32.04 15.24
N TYR A 13 -2.44 30.86 14.67
CA TYR A 13 -2.05 30.57 13.30
C TYR A 13 -2.87 31.41 12.32
N SER A 14 -2.20 32.35 11.65
CA SER A 14 -2.81 33.34 10.76
C SER A 14 -3.71 32.76 9.65
N LYS A 15 -3.51 31.49 9.24
CA LYS A 15 -4.33 30.84 8.20
C LYS A 15 -5.45 29.94 8.73
N ILE A 16 -5.71 29.90 10.04
CA ILE A 16 -6.74 29.02 10.60
C ILE A 16 -8.16 29.41 10.19
N PHE A 17 -8.40 30.65 9.75
CA PHE A 17 -9.69 31.09 9.20
C PHE A 17 -9.74 31.07 7.67
N ASN A 18 -8.68 30.61 6.99
CA ASN A 18 -8.66 30.56 5.53
C ASN A 18 -9.41 29.34 5.01
N LEU A 19 -10.39 29.57 4.15
CA LEU A 19 -11.15 28.53 3.47
C LEU A 19 -10.27 27.54 2.65
N PRO A 20 -9.26 27.97 1.86
CA PRO A 20 -8.41 27.02 1.12
C PRO A 20 -7.56 26.12 2.03
N PHE A 21 -7.21 26.59 3.24
CA PHE A 21 -6.49 25.79 4.23
C PHE A 21 -7.36 24.62 4.70
N TRP A 22 -8.62 24.89 5.08
CA TRP A 22 -9.56 23.84 5.48
C TRP A 22 -9.90 22.90 4.33
N PHE A 23 -10.05 23.41 3.11
CA PHE A 23 -10.31 22.58 1.94
C PHE A 23 -9.16 21.60 1.68
N ALA A 24 -7.91 22.08 1.72
CA ALA A 24 -6.73 21.24 1.61
C ALA A 24 -6.64 20.22 2.77
N MET A 25 -6.94 20.64 4.01
CA MET A 25 -6.95 19.75 5.17
C MET A 25 -8.03 18.67 5.09
N THR A 26 -9.25 19.00 4.66
CA THR A 26 -10.33 18.03 4.50
C THR A 26 -10.02 17.05 3.37
N ILE A 27 -9.49 17.52 2.25
CA ILE A 27 -9.06 16.63 1.15
C ILE A 27 -7.92 15.72 1.61
N ALA A 28 -6.89 16.26 2.25
CA ALA A 28 -5.78 15.45 2.77
C ALA A 28 -6.27 14.42 3.80
N GLY A 29 -7.19 14.80 4.68
CA GLY A 29 -7.83 13.90 5.64
C GLY A 29 -8.64 12.79 4.96
N LEU A 30 -9.42 13.13 3.94
CA LEU A 30 -10.20 12.15 3.18
C LEU A 30 -9.30 11.18 2.41
N LEU A 31 -8.25 11.69 1.75
CA LEU A 31 -7.27 10.86 1.04
C LEU A 31 -6.49 9.96 2.01
N GLY A 32 -6.09 10.49 3.17
CA GLY A 32 -5.42 9.71 4.20
C GLY A 32 -6.31 8.61 4.78
N PHE A 33 -7.59 8.92 5.04
CA PHE A 33 -8.58 7.93 5.49
C PHE A 33 -8.81 6.84 4.43
N SER A 34 -9.00 7.24 3.17
CA SER A 34 -9.17 6.33 2.04
C SER A 34 -7.96 5.42 1.86
N MET A 35 -6.74 5.98 1.96
CA MET A 35 -5.50 5.21 1.89
C MET A 35 -5.42 4.18 3.02
N GLY A 36 -5.82 4.54 4.24
CA GLY A 36 -5.91 3.60 5.37
C GLY A 36 -6.90 2.46 5.11
N TYR A 37 -8.10 2.78 4.58
CA TYR A 37 -9.11 1.78 4.23
C TYR A 37 -8.62 0.79 3.17
N VAL A 38 -8.05 1.30 2.07
CA VAL A 38 -7.51 0.48 0.98
C VAL A 38 -6.34 -0.39 1.47
N THR A 39 -5.47 0.15 2.31
CA THR A 39 -4.34 -0.59 2.93
C THR A 39 -4.86 -1.74 3.79
N GLY A 40 -5.87 -1.50 4.63
CA GLY A 40 -6.51 -2.55 5.43
C GLY A 40 -7.19 -3.63 4.58
N TYR A 41 -7.84 -3.24 3.48
CA TYR A 41 -8.43 -4.18 2.53
C TYR A 41 -7.35 -5.02 1.81
N GLN A 42 -6.23 -4.40 1.44
CA GLN A 42 -5.11 -5.08 0.81
C GLN A 42 -4.45 -6.12 1.76
N ILE A 43 -4.32 -5.80 3.05
CA ILE A 43 -3.81 -6.76 4.05
C ILE A 43 -4.71 -7.99 4.15
N GLN A 44 -6.04 -7.79 4.14
CA GLN A 44 -7.02 -8.88 4.24
C GLN A 44 -6.96 -9.83 3.03
N MET A 45 -6.77 -9.30 1.83
CA MET A 45 -6.79 -10.10 0.59
C MET A 45 -5.50 -10.86 0.30
N THR A 46 -4.37 -10.51 0.94
CA THR A 46 -3.09 -11.18 0.70
C THR A 46 -2.49 -11.78 1.97
N SER A 47 -1.92 -10.94 2.82
CA SER A 47 -1.31 -11.25 4.13
C SER A 47 -0.49 -10.02 4.58
N PRO A 48 -0.22 -9.88 5.89
CA PRO A 48 0.67 -8.84 6.42
C PRO A 48 2.08 -8.83 5.77
N LEU A 49 2.60 -10.02 5.41
CA LEU A 49 3.92 -10.17 4.77
C LEU A 49 3.94 -9.63 3.33
N ILE A 50 2.95 -10.02 2.52
CA ILE A 50 2.87 -9.60 1.10
C ILE A 50 2.52 -8.11 1.00
N HIS A 51 1.70 -7.60 1.92
CA HIS A 51 1.40 -6.19 2.01
C HIS A 51 2.65 -5.34 2.27
N ASN A 52 3.53 -5.74 3.20
CA ASN A 52 4.75 -5.00 3.50
C ASN A 52 5.71 -4.95 2.29
N VAL A 53 5.93 -6.10 1.64
CA VAL A 53 6.73 -6.19 0.40
C VAL A 53 6.17 -5.27 -0.70
N SER A 54 4.84 -5.18 -0.83
CA SER A 54 4.20 -4.27 -1.78
C SER A 54 4.33 -2.79 -1.40
N GLY A 55 4.40 -2.47 -0.11
CA GLY A 55 4.61 -1.11 0.37
C GLY A 55 6.00 -0.61 -0.03
N THR A 56 7.02 -1.43 0.14
CA THR A 56 8.39 -1.11 -0.26
C THR A 56 8.48 -0.95 -1.78
N GLU A 57 7.86 -1.85 -2.55
CA GLU A 57 7.80 -1.75 -4.01
C GLU A 57 7.11 -0.46 -4.48
N LYS A 58 5.97 -0.09 -3.89
CA LYS A 58 5.27 1.18 -4.21
C LYS A 58 6.19 2.38 -4.04
N SER A 59 6.99 2.42 -2.97
CA SER A 59 7.98 3.48 -2.73
C SER A 59 9.13 3.49 -3.76
N TYR A 60 9.59 2.33 -4.19
CA TYR A 60 10.60 2.23 -5.26
C TYR A 60 10.03 2.68 -6.62
N VAL A 61 8.79 2.30 -6.94
CA VAL A 61 8.09 2.81 -8.14
C VAL A 61 7.94 4.32 -8.07
N GLN A 62 7.54 4.85 -6.91
CA GLN A 62 7.40 6.29 -6.68
C GLN A 62 8.73 7.02 -6.89
N THR A 63 9.84 6.47 -6.39
CA THR A 63 11.16 7.07 -6.51
C THR A 63 11.65 7.03 -7.97
N LEU A 64 11.43 5.91 -8.66
CA LEU A 64 11.76 5.77 -10.08
C LEU A 64 10.97 6.75 -10.95
N LEU A 65 9.65 6.85 -10.69
CA LEU A 65 8.78 7.80 -11.39
C LEU A 65 9.19 9.25 -11.13
N ALA A 66 9.57 9.59 -9.90
CA ALA A 66 10.07 10.92 -9.58
C ALA A 66 11.33 11.27 -10.38
N VAL A 67 12.30 10.36 -10.48
CA VAL A 67 13.52 10.61 -11.26
C VAL A 67 13.22 10.79 -12.75
N ILE A 68 12.27 10.04 -13.31
CA ILE A 68 11.82 10.21 -14.70
C ILE A 68 11.14 11.57 -14.91
N VAL A 69 10.20 11.94 -14.02
CA VAL A 69 9.41 13.18 -14.13
C VAL A 69 10.28 14.42 -13.93
N TYR A 70 11.16 14.42 -12.93
CA TYR A 70 12.05 15.55 -12.64
C TYR A 70 13.33 15.54 -13.48
N SER A 71 13.50 14.56 -14.38
CA SER A 71 14.69 14.40 -15.25
C SER A 71 16.01 14.47 -14.47
N GLU A 72 16.05 13.90 -13.27
CA GLU A 72 17.28 13.87 -12.47
C GLU A 72 18.28 12.85 -13.04
N THR A 73 19.51 13.30 -13.31
CA THR A 73 20.60 12.40 -13.69
C THR A 73 21.14 11.66 -12.47
N LYS A 74 20.79 10.37 -12.36
CA LYS A 74 21.35 9.43 -11.38
C LYS A 74 22.25 8.40 -12.07
N THR A 75 23.17 7.81 -11.33
CA THR A 75 24.07 6.76 -11.83
C THR A 75 23.28 5.55 -12.35
N THR A 76 23.71 4.96 -13.47
CA THR A 76 23.08 3.74 -14.03
C THR A 76 23.01 2.58 -13.02
N LEU A 77 23.97 2.49 -12.11
CA LEU A 77 23.98 1.51 -11.01
C LEU A 77 22.80 1.68 -10.04
N TRP A 78 22.40 2.93 -9.77
CA TRP A 78 21.25 3.25 -8.93
C TRP A 78 19.94 2.85 -9.62
N LEU A 79 19.84 3.07 -10.93
CA LEU A 79 18.69 2.65 -11.72
C LEU A 79 18.55 1.13 -11.73
N ILE A 80 19.66 0.41 -11.94
CA ILE A 80 19.68 -1.05 -11.94
C ILE A 80 19.28 -1.61 -10.57
N SER A 81 19.72 -1.03 -9.45
CA SER A 81 19.32 -1.52 -8.13
C SER A 81 17.83 -1.34 -7.87
N ASN A 82 17.25 -0.18 -8.22
CA ASN A 82 15.82 0.08 -8.08
C ASN A 82 15.01 -0.88 -8.98
N LEU A 83 15.43 -1.09 -10.22
CA LEU A 83 14.78 -2.04 -11.14
C LEU A 83 14.89 -3.49 -10.65
N PHE A 84 16.03 -3.90 -10.08
CA PHE A 84 16.21 -5.24 -9.55
C PHE A 84 15.29 -5.51 -8.37
N VAL A 85 15.13 -4.55 -7.46
CA VAL A 85 14.22 -4.67 -6.31
C VAL A 85 12.75 -4.72 -6.77
N LEU A 86 12.37 -3.91 -7.76
CA LEU A 86 11.03 -3.95 -8.35
C LEU A 86 10.76 -5.30 -9.03
N GLY A 87 11.69 -5.77 -9.85
CA GLY A 87 11.58 -7.05 -10.56
C GLY A 87 11.52 -8.25 -9.60
N GLY A 88 12.44 -8.32 -8.62
CA GLY A 88 12.46 -9.38 -7.61
C GLY A 88 11.20 -9.41 -6.76
N SER A 89 10.72 -8.24 -6.32
CA SER A 89 9.45 -8.13 -5.58
C SER A 89 8.25 -8.50 -6.44
N GLY A 90 8.27 -8.17 -7.73
CA GLY A 90 7.25 -8.54 -8.71
C GLY A 90 7.14 -10.05 -8.91
N LEU A 91 8.28 -10.70 -9.16
CA LEU A 91 8.38 -12.16 -9.36
C LEU A 91 7.94 -12.92 -8.12
N PHE A 92 8.39 -12.50 -6.93
CA PHE A 92 7.98 -13.10 -5.66
C PHE A 92 6.45 -13.08 -5.49
N LYS A 93 5.81 -11.93 -5.76
CA LYS A 93 4.35 -11.82 -5.71
C LYS A 93 3.67 -12.70 -6.74
N HIS A 94 4.22 -12.83 -7.95
CA HIS A 94 3.64 -13.65 -9.01
C HIS A 94 3.63 -15.15 -8.66
N VAL A 95 4.76 -15.65 -8.13
CA VAL A 95 4.86 -17.04 -7.64
C VAL A 95 3.87 -17.27 -6.50
N ARG A 96 3.87 -16.37 -5.49
CA ARG A 96 2.98 -16.49 -4.33
C ARG A 96 1.50 -16.43 -4.70
N ALA A 97 1.12 -15.57 -5.65
CA ALA A 97 -0.24 -15.48 -6.16
C ALA A 97 -0.67 -16.79 -6.88
N THR A 98 0.27 -17.47 -7.55
CA THR A 98 0.03 -18.74 -8.22
C THR A 98 -0.14 -19.88 -7.21
N GLU A 99 0.69 -19.93 -6.16
CA GLU A 99 0.55 -20.87 -5.04
C GLU A 99 -0.79 -20.71 -4.32
N MET A 100 -1.22 -19.47 -4.06
CA MET A 100 -2.50 -19.19 -3.40
C MET A 100 -3.71 -19.65 -4.23
N LYS A 101 -3.64 -19.52 -5.56
CA LYS A 101 -4.67 -20.01 -6.48
C LYS A 101 -4.70 -21.54 -6.56
N GLN A 102 -3.54 -22.19 -6.61
CA GLN A 102 -3.46 -23.66 -6.62
C GLN A 102 -3.99 -24.26 -5.32
N ASN A 103 -3.63 -23.70 -4.16
CA ASN A 103 -4.14 -24.13 -2.87
C ASN A 103 -5.65 -23.91 -2.72
N HIS A 104 -6.20 -22.79 -3.21
CA HIS A 104 -7.65 -22.57 -3.22
C HIS A 104 -8.40 -23.59 -4.10
N ASN A 105 -7.86 -23.93 -5.27
CA ASN A 105 -8.48 -24.91 -6.17
C ASN A 105 -8.38 -26.34 -5.64
N ALA A 106 -7.26 -26.69 -5.00
CA ALA A 106 -7.08 -27.99 -4.35
C ALA A 106 -8.06 -28.18 -3.18
N ASN A 107 -8.22 -27.15 -2.34
CA ASN A 107 -9.15 -27.22 -1.20
C ASN A 107 -10.62 -27.32 -1.66
N LYS A 108 -10.98 -26.59 -2.72
CA LYS A 108 -12.33 -26.68 -3.33
C LYS A 108 -12.65 -28.08 -3.86
N ASN A 109 -11.67 -28.82 -4.38
CA ASN A 109 -11.89 -30.19 -4.86
C ASN A 109 -12.03 -31.22 -3.72
N SER A 110 -11.41 -30.99 -2.56
CA SER A 110 -11.59 -31.86 -1.38
C SER A 110 -12.98 -31.71 -0.76
N ASP A 111 -13.56 -30.50 -0.74
CA ASP A 111 -14.92 -30.25 -0.22
C ASP A 111 -16.03 -30.79 -1.13
N ASN A 112 -15.79 -30.84 -2.45
CA ASN A 112 -16.73 -31.46 -3.39
C ASN A 112 -16.75 -33.00 -3.26
N ASN A 113 -15.64 -33.62 -2.87
CA ASN A 113 -15.56 -35.07 -2.70
C ASN A 113 -16.14 -35.56 -1.36
N SER A 114 -16.15 -34.72 -0.32
CA SER A 114 -16.73 -35.04 0.99
C SER A 114 -18.26 -34.90 1.04
N THR A 115 -18.86 -34.14 0.12
CA THR A 115 -20.32 -34.01 -0.02
C THR A 115 -20.95 -35.12 -0.86
N THR A 116 -20.20 -35.76 -1.75
CA THR A 116 -20.62 -36.98 -2.48
C THR A 116 -20.52 -38.28 -1.68
N SER A 117 -19.90 -38.26 -0.49
CA SER A 117 -19.69 -39.45 0.34
C SER A 117 -20.68 -39.59 1.51
N LEU A 118 -21.80 -38.87 1.52
CA LEU A 118 -22.91 -39.17 2.44
C LEU A 118 -23.71 -40.36 1.86
N PRO A 119 -23.55 -41.58 2.40
CA PRO A 119 -24.48 -42.66 2.09
C PRO A 119 -25.89 -42.25 2.54
N LYS A 120 -26.87 -42.48 1.67
CA LYS A 120 -28.31 -42.42 1.97
C LYS A 120 -28.68 -43.31 3.15
#